data_AF-A0AAD5M1X8-F1
#
_entry.id   AF-A0AAD5M1X8-F1
#
_cell.length_a   1.000
_cell.length_b   1.000
_cell.length_c   1.000
_cell.angle_alpha   90.00
_cell.angle_beta   90.00
_cell.angle_gamma   90.00
#
_symmetry.space_group_name_H-M   'P 1'
#
loop_
_entity.id
_entity.type
_entity.pdbx_description
1 polymer ?
#
loop_
_entity_poly.entity_id
_entity_poly.type
_entity_poly.pdbx_seq_one_letter_code
_entity_poly.pdbx_strand_id
1 'polypeptide(L)'
;SPLLKKERICWFCYEKYSKMCAVLLKDPPSVKAHGIWRGHSMKDKNDVTACPHLWLTKCGYCGATGAAAHMEKSCHALKLRNLDVDSS
;
A
#
# COMPACT_ATOMS: atom_id res chain seq x y z
N SER A 1 -15.90 -15.02 24.84
CA SER A 1 -15.36 -15.55 23.56
C SER A 1 -14.43 -14.54 22.95
N PRO A 2 -13.25 -14.97 22.42
CA PRO A 2 -12.18 -14.05 22.07
C PRO A 2 -12.63 -13.12 20.96
N LEU A 3 -12.41 -11.84 21.21
CA LEU A 3 -12.66 -10.70 20.35
C LEU A 3 -12.33 -11.05 18.89
N LEU A 4 -13.33 -11.00 18.02
CA LEU A 4 -13.17 -11.00 16.57
C LEU A 4 -12.02 -10.05 16.24
N LYS A 5 -10.83 -10.58 15.96
CA LYS A 5 -9.67 -9.76 15.58
C LYS A 5 -10.11 -8.99 14.34
N LYS A 6 -10.31 -7.67 14.49
CA LYS A 6 -10.66 -6.76 13.39
C LYS A 6 -9.75 -7.12 12.21
N GLU A 7 -10.33 -7.62 11.12
CA GLU A 7 -9.53 -8.18 10.02
C GLU A 7 -8.56 -7.12 9.52
N ARG A 8 -7.26 -7.33 9.77
CA ARG A 8 -6.22 -6.43 9.27
C ARG A 8 -5.97 -6.77 7.81
N ILE A 9 -6.44 -5.87 6.94
CA ILE A 9 -6.25 -5.94 5.49
C ILE A 9 -5.21 -4.90 5.09
N CYS A 10 -4.19 -5.34 4.38
CA CYS A 10 -3.15 -4.49 3.82
C CYS A 10 -3.47 -4.16 2.36
N TRP A 11 -3.98 -2.96 2.13
CA TRP A 11 -4.34 -2.50 0.79
C TRP A 11 -3.16 -2.39 -0.17
N PHE A 12 -1.95 -2.11 0.34
CA PHE A 12 -0.73 -2.13 -0.48
C PHE A 12 -0.47 -3.52 -1.10
N CYS A 13 -0.52 -4.57 -0.28
CA CYS A 13 -0.29 -5.93 -0.74
C CYS A 13 -1.39 -6.40 -1.70
N TYR A 14 -2.64 -6.03 -1.42
CA TYR A 14 -3.75 -6.37 -2.31
C TYR A 14 -3.60 -5.67 -3.66
N GLU A 15 -3.31 -4.36 -3.67
CA GLU A 15 -3.11 -3.60 -4.92
C GLU A 15 -1.93 -4.15 -5.74
N LYS A 16 -0.80 -4.49 -5.07
CA LYS A 16 0.35 -5.10 -5.74
C LYS A 16 0.00 -6.46 -6.35
N TYR A 17 -0.73 -7.29 -5.63
CA TYR A 17 -1.15 -8.60 -6.14
C TYR A 17 -2.15 -8.45 -7.30
N SER A 18 -3.11 -7.54 -7.19
CA SER A 18 -4.06 -7.26 -8.28
C SER A 18 -3.37 -6.75 -9.54
N LYS A 19 -2.35 -5.89 -9.41
CA LYS A 19 -1.51 -5.45 -10.54
C LYS A 19 -0.75 -6.62 -11.18
N MET A 20 -0.21 -7.54 -10.38
CA MET A 20 0.44 -8.75 -10.88
C MET A 20 -0.56 -9.67 -11.62
N CYS A 21 -1.77 -9.86 -11.09
CA CYS A 21 -2.83 -10.60 -11.78
C CYS A 21 -3.14 -9.99 -13.15
N ALA A 22 -3.30 -8.66 -13.23
CA ALA A 22 -3.56 -7.96 -14.49
C ALA A 22 -2.44 -8.18 -15.53
N VAL A 23 -1.16 -8.13 -15.12
CA VAL A 23 -0.02 -8.43 -16.00
C VAL A 23 -0.06 -9.87 -16.52
N LEU A 24 -0.58 -10.80 -15.71
CA LEU A 24 -0.69 -12.21 -16.05
C LEU A 24 -2.02 -12.57 -16.74
N LEU A 25 -2.84 -11.58 -17.10
CA LEU A 25 -4.20 -11.78 -17.66
C LEU A 25 -5.08 -12.68 -16.78
N LYS A 26 -4.95 -12.54 -15.46
CA LYS A 26 -5.76 -13.22 -14.45
C LYS A 26 -6.67 -12.24 -13.75
N ASP A 27 -7.84 -12.69 -13.35
CA ASP A 27 -8.71 -11.92 -12.47
C ASP A 27 -8.11 -11.83 -11.06
N PRO A 28 -8.15 -10.65 -10.42
CA PRO A 28 -7.74 -10.52 -9.03
C PRO A 28 -8.72 -11.28 -8.11
N PRO A 29 -8.22 -11.98 -7.09
CA PRO A 29 -9.08 -12.66 -6.12
C PRO A 29 -9.86 -11.63 -5.28
N SER A 30 -10.93 -12.07 -4.62
CA SER A 30 -11.63 -11.25 -3.64
C SER A 30 -10.69 -10.78 -2.52
N VAL A 31 -10.87 -9.55 -2.03
CA VAL A 31 -10.14 -9.03 -0.86
C VAL A 31 -10.36 -9.87 0.41
N LYS A 32 -11.46 -10.62 0.48
CA LYS A 32 -11.77 -11.54 1.59
C LYS A 32 -11.07 -12.90 1.46
N ALA A 33 -10.50 -13.21 0.30
CA ALA A 33 -9.77 -14.46 0.10
C ALA A 33 -8.48 -14.48 0.92
N HIS A 34 -7.95 -15.70 1.14
CA HIS A 34 -6.63 -15.87 1.70
C HIS A 34 -5.57 -15.32 0.73
N GLY A 35 -4.64 -14.52 1.25
CA GLY A 35 -3.60 -13.91 0.44
C GLY A 35 -2.65 -13.06 1.26
N ILE A 36 -1.60 -12.58 0.60
CA ILE A 36 -0.50 -11.81 1.22
C ILE A 36 -0.96 -10.49 1.87
N TRP A 37 -2.17 -10.02 1.57
CA TRP A 37 -2.75 -8.82 2.16
C TRP A 37 -3.45 -9.05 3.50
N ARG A 38 -3.52 -10.29 3.99
CA ARG A 38 -4.22 -10.62 5.24
C ARG A 38 -3.25 -10.58 6.43
N GLY A 39 -3.77 -10.29 7.63
CA GLY A 39 -3.04 -10.42 8.90
C GLY A 39 -2.25 -9.19 9.34
N HIS A 40 -2.15 -8.15 8.52
CA HIS A 40 -1.45 -6.91 8.85
C HIS A 40 -2.11 -5.69 8.18
N SER A 41 -1.81 -4.51 8.71
CA SER A 41 -2.22 -3.22 8.13
C SER A 41 -1.05 -2.60 7.38
N MET A 42 -1.32 -1.66 6.48
CA MET A 42 -0.26 -0.89 5.81
C MET A 42 0.59 -0.11 6.81
N LYS A 43 -0.08 0.55 7.76
CA LYS A 43 0.48 1.36 8.81
C LYS A 43 -0.06 0.94 10.17
N ASP A 44 0.70 1.21 11.22
CA ASP A 44 0.26 1.05 12.60
C ASP A 44 -0.55 2.26 13.09
N LYS A 45 -0.89 2.26 14.39
CA LYS A 45 -1.67 3.33 15.04
C LYS A 45 -0.93 4.67 15.11
N ASN A 46 0.38 4.69 14.89
CA ASN A 46 1.23 5.88 14.92
C ASN A 46 1.55 6.36 13.50
N ASP A 47 0.83 5.87 12.49
CA ASP A 47 1.05 6.19 11.06
C ASP A 47 2.44 5.75 10.53
N VAL A 48 3.12 4.84 11.25
CA VAL A 48 4.37 4.22 10.82
C VAL A 48 4.08 3.01 9.96
N THR A 49 4.82 2.82 8.87
CA THR A 49 4.68 1.64 8.02
C THR A 49 4.80 0.35 8.84
N ALA A 50 3.78 -0.51 8.75
CA ALA A 50 3.75 -1.81 9.43
C ALA A 50 3.78 -2.98 8.44
N CYS A 51 3.46 -2.73 7.17
CA CYS A 51 3.54 -3.73 6.12
C CYS A 51 5.00 -4.01 5.76
N PRO A 52 5.48 -5.27 5.87
CA PRO A 52 6.88 -5.60 5.55
C PRO A 52 7.21 -5.39 4.06
N HIS A 53 6.25 -5.60 3.16
CA HIS A 53 6.44 -5.37 1.74
C HIS A 53 6.53 -3.87 1.40
N LEU A 54 5.73 -3.04 2.07
CA LEU A 54 5.80 -1.59 1.90
C LEU A 54 7.07 -1.03 2.53
N TRP A 55 7.48 -1.54 3.69
CA TRP A 55 8.71 -1.13 4.39
C TRP A 55 9.96 -1.23 3.50
N LEU A 56 10.02 -2.26 2.66
CA LEU A 56 11.13 -2.48 1.73
C LEU A 56 10.98 -1.71 0.40
N THR A 57 9.85 -1.05 0.17
CA THR A 57 9.59 -0.30 -1.06
C THR A 57 10.09 1.13 -0.93
N LYS A 58 10.94 1.55 -1.86
CA LYS A 58 11.40 2.94 -2.00
C LYS A 58 10.45 3.72 -2.90
N CYS A 59 10.01 4.90 -2.46
CA CYS A 59 9.21 5.81 -3.29
C CYS A 59 10.05 6.38 -4.44
N GLY A 60 9.57 6.27 -5.68
CA GLY A 60 10.26 6.79 -6.87
C GLY A 60 10.32 8.33 -6.94
N TYR A 61 9.46 9.04 -6.21
CA TYR A 61 9.37 10.50 -6.26
C TYR A 61 10.20 11.21 -5.19
N CYS A 62 10.21 10.70 -3.95
CA CYS A 62 10.92 11.33 -2.82
C CYS A 62 11.95 10.43 -2.14
N GLY A 63 12.08 9.17 -2.55
CA GLY A 63 13.05 8.23 -1.99
C GLY A 63 12.71 7.65 -0.61
N ALA A 64 11.57 8.00 -0.02
CA ALA A 64 11.15 7.49 1.29
C ALA A 64 11.01 5.95 1.30
N THR A 65 11.41 5.32 2.40
CA THR A 65 11.38 3.87 2.63
C THR A 65 11.28 3.58 4.15
N GLY A 66 11.22 2.32 4.55
CA GLY A 66 11.16 1.89 5.95
C GLY A 66 9.94 2.45 6.68
N ALA A 67 10.16 3.03 7.86
CA ALA A 67 9.11 3.66 8.67
C ALA A 67 8.32 4.74 7.91
N ALA A 68 8.97 5.45 6.98
CA ALA A 68 8.37 6.52 6.18
C ALA A 68 7.83 6.06 4.81
N ALA A 69 7.90 4.76 4.51
CA ALA A 69 7.43 4.22 3.24
C ALA A 69 5.95 4.55 2.99
N HIS A 70 5.60 4.78 1.74
CA HIS A 70 4.24 5.08 1.31
C HIS A 70 4.03 4.67 -0.14
N MET A 71 2.75 4.55 -0.51
CA MET A 71 2.38 4.40 -1.92
C MET A 71 2.68 5.69 -2.67
N GLU A 72 3.09 5.60 -3.93
CA GLU A 72 3.37 6.75 -4.78
C GLU A 72 2.23 7.78 -4.82
N LYS A 73 0.97 7.32 -4.91
CA LYS A 73 -0.23 8.17 -4.86
C LYS A 73 -0.40 8.97 -3.56
N SER A 74 0.30 8.56 -2.51
CA SER A 74 0.34 9.22 -1.20
C SER A 74 1.59 10.08 -1.01
N CYS A 75 2.46 10.18 -2.02
CA CYS A 75 3.69 10.97 -1.94
C CYS A 75 3.38 12.47 -2.00
N HIS A 76 3.83 13.23 -1.00
CA HIS A 76 3.70 14.69 -1.00
C HIS A 76 4.48 15.36 -2.15
N ALA A 77 5.67 14.84 -2.51
CA ALA A 77 6.45 15.39 -3.62
C ALA A 77 5.73 15.23 -4.97
N LEU A 78 4.99 14.14 -5.17
CA LEU A 78 4.14 13.96 -6.36
C LEU A 78 2.96 14.96 -6.35
N LYS A 79 2.31 15.15 -5.21
CA LYS A 79 1.20 16.10 -5.09
C LYS A 79 1.63 17.53 -5.43
N LEU A 80 2.80 17.96 -4.95
CA LEU A 80 3.33 19.29 -5.26
C LEU A 80 3.60 19.46 -6.75
N ARG A 81 4.25 18.48 -7.40
CA ARG A 81 4.49 18.51 -8.85
C ARG A 81 3.21 18.62 -9.68
N ASN A 82 2.14 17.93 -9.27
CA ASN A 82 0.87 18.01 -10.00
C ASN A 82 0.21 19.39 -9.84
N LEU A 83 0.33 20.03 -8.68
CA LEU A 83 -0.18 21.40 -8.47
C LEU A 83 0.56 22.42 -9.35
N ASP A 84 1.86 22.23 -9.57
CA ASP A 84 2.66 23.09 -10.46
C ASP A 84 2.22 22.96 -11.94
N VAL A 85 1.79 21.76 -12.36
CA VAL A 85 1.31 21.49 -13.73
C VAL A 85 -0.08 22.08 -13.97
N ASP A 86 -0.99 21.98 -13.01
CA ASP A 86 -2.36 22.52 -13.13
C ASP A 86 -2.41 24.07 -13.04
N SER A 87 -1.28 24.71 -12.73
CA SER A 87 -1.15 26.18 -12.64
C SER A 87 -0.52 26.82 -13.90
N SER A 88 -0.30 26.04 -14.97
CA SER A 88 0.31 26.49 -16.25
C SER A 88 -0.65 26.42 -17.44
#